data_AF-A0A7M5XJW5-F1
#
_entry.id   AF-A0A7M5XJW5-F1
#
_cell.length_a   1.000
_cell.length_b   1.000
_cell.length_c   1.000
_cell.angle_alpha   90.00
_cell.angle_beta   90.00
_cell.angle_gamma   90.00
#
_symmetry.space_group_name_H-M   'P 1'
#
loop_
_entity.id
_entity.type
_entity.pdbx_description
1 polymer ?
#
loop_
_entity_poly.entity_id
_entity_poly.type
_entity_poly.pdbx_seq_one_letter_code
_entity_poly.pdbx_strand_id
1 'polypeptide(L)'
;LGIVFDEGMTWEKHANAVRQKAYLGLNKIKRGSSTLNDDERRLLVNALVLPHLNYCMNTWRNTSSYVRKRFESLSRQINLVSQTNKSFEKMTNYSTALLSFKSVNKISPAYLTKRFVLCGNRNEKGELVGVNTRAARENKLCVQKTRNKYDSKHFFVM
;
A
#
# COMPACT_ATOMS: atom_id res chain seq x y z
N LEU A 1 15.23 -1.43 8.15
CA LEU A 1 14.23 -2.30 7.50
C LEU A 1 14.92 -3.60 7.10
N GLY A 2 14.64 -4.72 7.77
CA GLY A 2 15.18 -6.04 7.39
C GLY A 2 14.30 -6.69 6.32
N ILE A 3 14.45 -6.24 5.07
CA ILE A 3 13.78 -6.84 3.93
C ILE A 3 14.46 -8.18 3.64
N VAL A 4 13.67 -9.24 3.51
CA VAL A 4 14.19 -10.59 3.20
C VAL A 4 13.89 -10.86 1.74
N PHE A 5 14.91 -10.78 0.91
CA PHE A 5 14.78 -11.14 -0.50
C PHE A 5 14.85 -12.67 -0.63
N ASP A 6 13.95 -13.23 -1.44
CA ASP A 6 14.00 -14.62 -1.85
C ASP A 6 14.83 -14.77 -3.14
N GLU A 7 15.33 -15.98 -3.42
CA GLU A 7 16.06 -16.33 -4.65
C GLU A 7 15.23 -15.99 -5.90
N GLY A 8 13.91 -16.13 -5.82
CA GLY A 8 12.98 -15.75 -6.89
C GLY A 8 12.56 -14.27 -6.90
N MET A 9 13.20 -13.40 -6.10
CA MET A 9 12.76 -12.01 -5.85
C MET A 9 11.27 -11.91 -5.51
N THR A 10 10.71 -12.95 -4.89
CA THR A 10 9.31 -12.96 -4.48
C THR A 10 9.17 -12.27 -3.12
N TRP A 11 8.05 -11.57 -2.94
CA TRP A 11 7.72 -10.94 -1.66
C TRP A 11 7.16 -11.92 -0.64
N GLU A 12 7.02 -13.21 -0.98
CA GLU A 12 6.26 -14.17 -0.19
C GLU A 12 6.92 -14.50 1.16
N LYS A 13 8.23 -14.79 1.16
CA LYS A 13 8.98 -15.08 2.39
C LYS A 13 8.89 -13.90 3.37
N HIS A 14 9.11 -12.70 2.86
CA HIS A 14 9.07 -11.49 3.67
C HIS A 14 7.65 -11.14 4.14
N ALA A 15 6.65 -11.24 3.25
CA ALA A 15 5.25 -11.04 3.61
C ALA A 15 4.80 -12.01 4.71
N ASN A 16 5.24 -13.27 4.64
CA ASN A 16 4.96 -14.26 5.67
C ASN A 16 5.62 -13.93 7.01
N ALA A 17 6.86 -13.46 6.99
CA ALA A 17 7.56 -13.04 8.21
C ALA A 17 6.85 -11.85 8.90
N VAL A 18 6.44 -10.84 8.12
CA VAL A 18 5.68 -9.70 8.66
C VAL A 18 4.30 -10.12 9.15
N ARG A 19 3.62 -10.99 8.40
CA ARG A 19 2.33 -11.55 8.79
C ARG A 19 2.42 -12.34 10.10
N GLN A 20 3.46 -13.15 10.28
CA GLN A 20 3.68 -13.90 11.51
C GLN A 20 3.87 -12.97 12.71
N LYS A 21 4.65 -11.89 12.57
CA LYS A 21 4.79 -10.88 13.64
C LYS A 21 3.45 -10.25 14.03
N ALA A 22 2.63 -9.90 13.03
CA ALA A 22 1.29 -9.37 13.27
C ALA A 22 0.38 -10.39 13.99
N TYR A 23 0.41 -11.67 13.58
CA TYR A 23 -0.35 -12.73 14.25
C TYR A 23 0.13 -13.00 15.67
N LEU A 24 1.44 -12.96 15.93
CA LEU A 24 1.99 -13.11 17.28
C LEU A 24 1.47 -11.99 18.21
N GLY A 25 1.48 -10.75 17.73
CA GLY A 25 0.87 -9.62 18.46
C GLY A 25 -0.62 -9.84 18.71
N LEU A 26 -1.37 -10.20 17.67
CA LEU A 26 -2.81 -10.44 17.77
C LEU A 26 -3.15 -11.59 18.74
N ASN A 27 -2.38 -12.68 18.71
CA ASN A 27 -2.59 -13.83 19.59
C ASN A 27 -2.28 -13.50 21.05
N LYS A 28 -1.26 -12.67 21.32
CA LYS A 28 -0.99 -12.18 22.67
C LYS A 28 -2.16 -11.35 23.21
N ILE A 29 -2.71 -10.46 22.37
CA ILE A 29 -3.88 -9.64 22.73
C ILE A 29 -5.11 -10.53 22.98
N LYS A 30 -5.35 -11.53 22.12
CA LYS A 30 -6.45 -12.49 22.29
C LYS A 30 -6.32 -13.30 23.58
N ARG A 31 -5.11 -13.73 23.94
CA ARG A 31 -4.87 -14.47 25.20
C ARG A 31 -5.11 -13.61 26.44
N GLY A 32 -4.77 -12.33 26.37
CA GLY A 32 -5.04 -11.35 27.42
C GLY A 32 -6.43 -10.72 27.36
N SER A 33 -7.35 -11.20 26.51
CA SER A 33 -8.62 -10.51 26.31
C SER A 33 -9.47 -10.49 27.58
N SER A 34 -9.40 -11.52 28.41
CA SER A 34 -10.14 -11.60 29.67
C SER A 34 -9.75 -10.51 30.68
N THR A 35 -8.53 -9.98 30.58
CA THR A 35 -8.00 -8.95 31.51
C THR A 35 -8.03 -7.55 30.92
N LEU A 36 -8.28 -7.40 29.61
CA LEU A 36 -8.20 -6.12 28.90
C LEU A 36 -9.59 -5.59 28.57
N ASN A 37 -9.81 -4.31 28.80
CA ASN A 37 -10.99 -3.58 28.34
C ASN A 37 -10.95 -3.38 26.82
N ASP A 38 -12.11 -3.14 26.22
CA ASP A 38 -12.22 -3.02 24.75
C ASP A 38 -11.33 -1.90 24.17
N ASP A 39 -11.19 -0.79 24.87
CA ASP A 39 -10.34 0.32 24.44
C ASP A 39 -8.84 -0.03 24.54
N GLU A 40 -8.43 -0.79 25.55
CA GLU A 40 -7.06 -1.28 25.69
C GLU A 40 -6.72 -2.28 24.59
N ARG A 41 -7.66 -3.17 24.25
CA ARG A 41 -7.50 -4.11 23.12
C ARG A 41 -7.33 -3.34 21.81
N ARG A 42 -8.15 -2.31 21.57
CA ARG A 42 -8.03 -1.44 20.38
C ARG A 42 -6.69 -0.72 20.35
N LEU A 43 -6.24 -0.17 21.47
CA LEU A 43 -4.95 0.51 21.59
C LEU A 43 -3.80 -0.45 21.25
N LEU A 44 -3.80 -1.65 21.82
CA LEU A 44 -2.77 -2.66 21.56
C LEU A 44 -2.78 -3.14 20.11
N VAL A 45 -3.96 -3.33 19.52
CA VAL A 45 -4.09 -3.67 18.09
C VAL A 45 -3.52 -2.56 17.23
N ASN A 46 -3.86 -1.30 17.51
CA ASN A 46 -3.36 -0.13 16.78
C ASN A 46 -1.84 0.05 16.92
N ALA A 47 -1.27 -0.30 18.08
CA ALA A 47 0.16 -0.15 18.35
C ALA A 47 1.01 -1.30 17.80
N LEU A 48 0.54 -2.55 17.90
CA LEU A 48 1.35 -3.74 17.63
C LEU A 48 1.04 -4.43 16.31
N VAL A 49 -0.21 -4.36 15.84
CA VAL A 49 -0.67 -5.15 14.69
C VAL A 49 -0.89 -4.26 13.46
N LEU A 50 -1.55 -3.11 13.66
CA LEU A 50 -1.89 -2.19 12.58
C LEU A 50 -0.67 -1.64 11.81
N PRO A 51 0.49 -1.34 12.43
CA PRO A 51 1.65 -0.84 11.69
C PRO A 51 2.19 -1.85 10.68
N HIS A 52 2.15 -3.14 11.04
CA HIS A 52 2.52 -4.22 10.12
C HIS A 52 1.54 -4.27 8.95
N LEU A 53 0.24 -4.19 9.23
CA LEU A 53 -0.78 -4.21 8.17
C LEU A 53 -0.66 -3.00 7.23
N ASN A 54 -0.48 -1.79 7.78
CA ASN A 54 -0.32 -0.54 7.02
C ASN A 54 0.92 -0.59 6.10
N TYR A 55 2.03 -1.14 6.60
CA TYR A 55 3.22 -1.36 5.78
C TYR A 55 2.93 -2.26 4.58
N CYS A 56 2.21 -3.38 4.79
CA CYS A 56 1.84 -4.32 3.75
C CYS A 56 0.90 -3.70 2.70
N MET A 57 0.00 -2.81 3.11
CA MET A 57 -0.95 -2.17 2.19
C MET A 57 -0.26 -1.34 1.10
N ASN A 58 0.76 -0.58 1.47
CA ASN A 58 1.47 0.30 0.54
C ASN A 58 2.48 -0.45 -0.32
N THR A 59 3.11 -1.49 0.23
CA THR A 59 4.17 -2.23 -0.44
C THR A 59 3.64 -3.37 -1.32
N TRP A 60 2.55 -4.03 -0.91
CA TRP A 60 2.14 -5.31 -1.49
C TRP A 60 0.77 -5.33 -2.16
N ARG A 61 0.19 -4.17 -2.47
CA ARG A 61 -1.03 -4.06 -3.30
C ARG A 61 -0.91 -4.82 -4.62
N ASN A 62 0.28 -4.83 -5.23
CA ASN A 62 0.55 -5.48 -6.52
C ASN A 62 1.17 -6.89 -6.41
N THR A 63 1.11 -7.53 -5.24
CA THR A 63 1.62 -8.91 -5.07
C THR A 63 0.65 -9.97 -5.59
N SER A 64 1.08 -11.23 -5.54
CA SER A 64 0.25 -12.38 -5.90
C SER A 64 -1.07 -12.39 -5.12
N SER A 65 -2.14 -12.86 -5.78
CA SER A 65 -3.46 -13.02 -5.17
C SER A 65 -3.43 -13.88 -3.91
N TYR A 66 -2.46 -14.79 -3.83
CA TYR A 66 -2.19 -15.62 -2.67
C TYR A 66 -1.79 -14.82 -1.43
N VAL A 67 -0.81 -13.92 -1.57
CA VAL A 67 -0.35 -13.05 -0.48
C VAL A 67 -1.48 -12.10 -0.06
N ARG A 68 -2.22 -11.54 -1.02
CA ARG A 68 -3.38 -10.68 -0.75
C ARG A 68 -4.44 -11.38 0.11
N LYS A 69 -4.86 -12.60 -0.26
CA LYS A 69 -5.86 -13.38 0.51
C LYS A 69 -5.41 -13.61 1.96
N ARG A 70 -4.12 -13.81 2.19
CA ARG A 70 -3.56 -13.98 3.54
C ARG A 70 -3.67 -12.71 4.39
N PHE A 71 -3.46 -11.54 3.80
CA PHE A 71 -3.65 -10.25 4.50
C PHE A 71 -5.12 -9.90 4.72
N GLU A 72 -5.99 -10.26 3.78
CA GLU A 72 -7.44 -10.14 3.96
C GLU A 72 -7.94 -10.98 5.16
N SER A 73 -7.43 -12.21 5.31
CA SER A 73 -7.71 -13.04 6.49
C SER A 73 -7.24 -12.39 7.79
N LEU A 74 -6.04 -11.82 7.82
CA LEU A 74 -5.51 -11.09 8.98
C LEU A 74 -6.39 -9.88 9.33
N SER A 75 -6.78 -9.09 8.32
CA SER A 75 -7.67 -7.93 8.49
C SER A 75 -9.01 -8.34 9.10
N ARG A 76 -9.60 -9.48 8.69
CA ARG A 76 -10.83 -10.00 9.29
C ARG A 76 -10.63 -10.35 10.76
N GLN A 77 -9.51 -10.96 11.14
CA GLN A 77 -9.26 -11.28 12.55
C GLN A 77 -9.02 -10.04 13.41
N ILE A 78 -8.37 -9.00 12.86
CA ILE A 78 -8.19 -7.71 13.53
C ILE A 78 -9.56 -7.07 13.78
N ASN A 79 -10.44 -7.10 12.79
CA ASN A 79 -11.80 -6.58 12.89
C ASN A 79 -12.61 -7.30 13.99
N LEU A 80 -12.42 -8.61 14.17
CA LEU A 80 -13.07 -9.36 15.26
C LEU A 80 -12.58 -8.91 16.64
N VAL A 81 -11.28 -8.65 16.81
CA VAL A 81 -10.71 -8.24 18.10
C VAL A 81 -10.99 -6.77 18.41
N SER A 82 -10.91 -5.90 17.39
CA SER A 82 -11.07 -4.45 17.54
C SER A 82 -12.52 -3.99 17.42
N GLN A 83 -13.43 -4.91 17.03
CA GLN A 83 -14.83 -4.63 16.65
C GLN A 83 -14.94 -3.54 15.56
N THR A 84 -13.97 -3.48 14.66
CA THR A 84 -13.94 -2.52 13.54
C THR A 84 -14.42 -3.18 12.26
N ASN A 85 -15.04 -2.42 11.36
CA ASN A 85 -15.49 -2.95 10.06
C ASN A 85 -14.64 -2.43 8.89
N LYS A 86 -13.31 -2.46 9.05
CA LYS A 86 -12.37 -1.95 8.05
C LYS A 86 -11.96 -3.08 7.10
N SER A 87 -12.46 -3.05 5.86
CA SER A 87 -12.01 -3.97 4.81
C SER A 87 -10.58 -3.64 4.40
N PHE A 88 -9.76 -4.68 4.18
CA PHE A 88 -8.38 -4.54 3.68
C PHE A 88 -8.33 -3.71 2.39
N GLU A 89 -9.25 -3.95 1.47
CA GLU A 89 -9.33 -3.23 0.20
C GLU A 89 -9.64 -1.74 0.39
N LYS A 90 -10.62 -1.42 1.24
CA LYS A 90 -10.96 -0.02 1.57
C LYS A 90 -9.75 0.71 2.15
N MET A 91 -8.98 0.05 3.03
CA MET A 91 -7.78 0.62 3.62
C MET A 91 -6.64 0.81 2.60
N THR A 92 -6.46 -0.12 1.66
CA THR A 92 -5.49 0.03 0.56
C THR A 92 -5.85 1.18 -0.38
N ASN A 93 -7.14 1.31 -0.71
CA ASN A 93 -7.63 2.38 -1.58
C ASN A 93 -7.50 3.73 -0.90
N TYR A 94 -7.82 3.82 0.39
CA TYR A 94 -7.62 5.02 1.19
C TYR A 94 -6.15 5.44 1.23
N SER A 95 -5.23 4.51 1.51
CA SER A 95 -3.80 4.81 1.57
C SER A 95 -3.26 5.27 0.21
N THR A 96 -3.75 4.66 -0.87
CA THR A 96 -3.43 5.06 -2.25
C THR A 96 -3.96 6.46 -2.58
N ALA A 97 -5.22 6.75 -2.23
CA ALA A 97 -5.83 8.05 -2.45
C ALA A 97 -5.10 9.13 -1.65
N LEU A 98 -4.76 8.85 -0.39
CA LEU A 98 -3.99 9.75 0.47
C LEU A 98 -2.61 10.05 -0.11
N LEU A 99 -1.90 9.03 -0.61
CA LEU A 99 -0.59 9.22 -1.25
C LEU A 99 -0.73 10.06 -2.53
N SER A 100 -1.74 9.79 -3.34
CA SER A 100 -2.02 10.52 -4.58
C SER A 100 -2.33 11.99 -4.28
N PHE A 101 -3.22 12.25 -3.32
CA PHE A 101 -3.58 13.58 -2.86
C PHE A 101 -2.36 14.36 -2.35
N LYS A 102 -1.55 13.75 -1.47
CA LYS A 102 -0.33 14.37 -0.95
C LYS A 102 0.70 14.65 -2.04
N SER A 103 0.77 13.80 -3.07
CA SER A 103 1.71 13.95 -4.17
C SER A 103 1.32 15.10 -5.08
N VAL A 104 0.03 15.21 -5.42
CA VAL A 104 -0.55 16.30 -6.23
C VAL A 104 -0.39 17.65 -5.55
N ASN A 105 -0.64 17.72 -4.24
CA ASN A 105 -0.50 18.96 -3.46
C ASN A 105 0.95 19.32 -3.10
N LYS A 106 1.96 18.63 -3.66
CA LYS A 106 3.39 18.89 -3.38
C LYS A 106 3.80 18.79 -1.90
N ILE A 107 3.03 18.06 -1.09
CA ILE A 107 3.33 17.77 0.33
C ILE A 107 4.27 16.56 0.43
N SER A 108 4.28 15.69 -0.59
CA SER A 108 5.15 14.52 -0.64
C SER A 108 6.58 14.89 -1.05
N PRO A 109 7.57 14.04 -0.74
CA PRO A 109 8.94 14.23 -1.19
C PRO A 109 9.04 14.46 -2.70
N ALA A 110 10.03 15.26 -3.10
CA ALA A 110 10.19 15.71 -4.49
C ALA A 110 10.20 14.56 -5.51
N TYR A 111 10.74 13.38 -5.16
CA TYR A 111 10.78 12.22 -6.06
C TYR A 111 9.39 11.63 -6.37
N LEU A 112 8.39 11.82 -5.49
CA LEU A 112 7.01 11.40 -5.74
C LEU A 112 6.26 12.46 -6.53
N THR A 113 6.39 13.73 -6.14
CA THR A 113 5.72 14.84 -6.81
C THR A 113 6.16 14.95 -8.27
N LYS A 114 7.46 14.76 -8.58
CA LYS A 114 7.98 14.75 -9.94
C LYS A 114 7.40 13.66 -10.84
N ARG A 115 6.84 12.58 -10.28
CA ARG A 115 6.22 11.51 -11.07
C ARG A 115 4.86 11.91 -11.63
N PHE A 116 4.17 12.85 -10.99
CA PHE A 116 2.87 13.34 -11.40
C PHE A 116 3.04 14.61 -12.23
N VAL A 117 2.80 14.51 -13.53
CA VAL A 117 2.97 15.59 -14.50
C VAL A 117 1.67 15.79 -15.27
N LEU A 118 1.35 17.01 -15.71
CA LEU A 118 0.19 17.24 -16.57
C LEU A 118 0.43 16.62 -17.96
N CYS A 119 -0.58 15.94 -18.50
CA CYS A 119 -0.56 15.42 -19.88
C CYS A 119 -0.27 16.57 -20.83
N GLY A 120 0.76 16.44 -21.66
CA GLY A 120 1.16 17.48 -22.62
C GLY A 120 2.35 18.34 -22.22
N ASN A 121 2.80 18.29 -20.96
CA ASN A 121 4.11 18.86 -20.61
C ASN A 121 5.24 18.05 -21.25
N ARG A 122 6.33 18.74 -21.61
CA ARG A 122 7.56 18.09 -22.07
C ARG A 122 8.41 17.69 -20.87
N ASN A 123 8.95 16.48 -20.90
CA ASN A 123 9.98 16.04 -19.95
C ASN A 123 11.25 16.88 -20.09
N GLU A 124 12.17 16.74 -19.12
CA GLU A 124 13.52 17.33 -19.16
C GLU A 124 14.30 16.95 -20.44
N LYS A 125 13.89 15.87 -21.13
CA LYS A 125 14.44 15.39 -22.41
C LYS A 125 13.69 15.90 -23.67
N GLY A 126 12.72 16.80 -23.52
CA GLY A 126 11.92 17.35 -24.62
C GLY A 126 10.77 16.47 -25.14
N GLU A 127 10.61 15.25 -24.64
CA GLU A 127 9.54 14.31 -25.03
C GLU A 127 8.19 14.65 -24.37
N LEU A 128 7.08 14.50 -25.10
CA LEU A 128 5.72 14.71 -24.58
C LEU A 128 5.35 13.63 -23.56
N VAL A 129 4.91 14.04 -22.37
CA VAL A 129 4.37 13.12 -21.37
C VAL A 129 2.94 12.74 -21.74
N GLY A 130 2.79 11.53 -22.29
CA GLY A 130 1.51 10.95 -22.69
C GLY A 130 1.11 11.35 -24.10
N VAL A 131 1.01 10.36 -24.99
CA VAL A 131 0.64 10.55 -26.41
C VAL A 131 -0.88 10.78 -26.58
N ASN A 132 -1.66 10.76 -25.50
CA ASN A 132 -3.11 10.90 -25.56
C ASN A 132 -3.51 12.39 -25.67
N THR A 133 -3.68 12.86 -26.91
CA THR A 133 -4.05 14.23 -27.26
C THR A 133 -5.33 14.72 -26.59
N ARG A 134 -6.29 13.83 -26.30
CA ARG A 134 -7.53 14.17 -25.58
C ARG A 134 -7.27 14.48 -24.11
N ALA A 135 -6.39 13.72 -23.46
CA ALA A 135 -6.03 13.95 -22.06
C ALA A 135 -5.18 15.22 -21.87
N ALA A 136 -4.37 15.58 -22.87
CA ALA A 136 -3.60 16.82 -22.88
C ALA A 136 -4.51 18.06 -23.01
N ARG A 137 -5.55 18.00 -23.85
CA ARG A 137 -6.54 19.10 -23.97
C ARG A 137 -7.30 19.37 -22.68
N GLU A 138 -7.50 18.34 -21.85
CA GLU A 138 -8.23 18.41 -20.59
C GLU A 138 -7.33 18.64 -19.36
N ASN A 139 -6.03 18.94 -19.55
CA ASN A 139 -5.05 19.10 -18.47
C ASN A 139 -5.06 17.96 -17.44
N LYS A 140 -5.25 16.71 -17.91
CA LYS A 140 -5.31 15.56 -17.00
C LYS A 140 -3.93 15.27 -16.41
N LEU A 141 -3.90 14.92 -15.13
CA LEU A 141 -2.68 14.46 -14.47
C LEU A 141 -2.29 13.07 -15.03
N CYS A 142 -1.02 12.89 -15.36
CA CYS A 142 -0.46 11.61 -15.78
C CYS A 142 0.78 11.24 -15.00
N VAL A 143 1.07 9.94 -15.02
CA VAL A 143 2.32 9.39 -14.52
C VAL A 143 3.24 9.17 -15.71
N GLN A 144 4.48 9.66 -15.62
CA GLN A 144 5.48 9.40 -16.66
C GLN A 144 5.69 7.89 -16.82
N LYS A 145 5.50 7.36 -18.03
CA LYS A 145 5.84 5.97 -18.35
C LYS A 145 7.35 5.89 -18.57
N THR A 146 8.08 5.20 -17.70
CA THR A 146 9.46 4.80 -17.99
C THR A 146 9.44 3.81 -19.15
N ARG A 147 10.17 4.12 -20.23
CA ARG A 147 10.27 3.31 -21.44
C ARG A 147 11.21 2.11 -21.22
N ASN A 148 11.08 1.41 -20.10
CA ASN A 148 11.82 0.19 -19.83
C ASN A 148 10.97 -1.02 -20.25
N LYS A 149 11.58 -1.92 -21.03
CA LYS A 149 10.98 -3.17 -21.55
C LYS A 149 10.44 -4.09 -20.43
N TYR A 150 10.83 -3.83 -19.18
CA TYR A 150 10.48 -4.57 -17.97
C TYR A 150 9.41 -3.88 -17.09
N ASP A 151 9.12 -2.58 -17.29
CA ASP A 151 8.20 -1.81 -16.43
C ASP A 151 6.73 -1.89 -16.89
N SER A 152 6.47 -2.37 -18.10
CA SER A 152 5.14 -2.34 -18.72
C SER A 152 4.10 -3.27 -18.10
N LYS A 153 4.46 -4.09 -17.09
CA LYS A 153 3.55 -5.08 -16.49
C LYS A 153 3.16 -4.81 -15.02
N HIS A 154 3.74 -3.83 -14.33
CA HIS A 154 3.57 -3.71 -12.87
C HIS A 154 3.17 -2.34 -12.29
N PHE A 155 2.84 -1.34 -13.11
CA PHE A 155 2.46 -0.03 -12.58
C PHE A 155 0.96 0.28 -12.67
N PHE A 156 0.37 0.45 -11.48
CA PHE A 156 -0.79 1.28 -11.15
C PHE A 156 -1.87 1.42 -12.23
N VAL A 157 -2.83 0.50 -12.21
CA VAL A 157 -4.18 0.82 -12.67
C VAL A 157 -4.85 1.57 -11.52
N MET A 158 -5.08 2.87 -11.74
CA MET A 158 -5.92 3.72 -10.92
C MET A 158 -7.38 3.46 -11.29
#